data_AF-A0A3A8PAV3-F1
#
_entry.id   AF-A0A3A8PAV3-F1
#
_cell.length_a   1.000
_cell.length_b   1.000
_cell.length_c   1.000
_cell.angle_alpha   90.00
_cell.angle_beta   90.00
_cell.angle_gamma   90.00
#
_symmetry.space_group_name_H-M   'P 1'
#
loop_
_entity.id
_entity.type
_entity.pdbx_description
1 polymer ?
#
loop_
_entity_poly.entity_id
_entity_poly.type
_entity_poly.pdbx_seq_one_letter_code
_entity_poly.pdbx_strand_id
1 'polypeptide(L)'
;MRIHLPDTEVAERSRQLFQAQSLSSSLRTDRTFLVLMVLQWLGGIAAAVFLSPRAWAGLQSAVHFHVWAAVGLGLLFGGLPVVLMLTHPGRASTRHVIAVGQALMSGLLIHLMGGRVETHFHIFGSLALLAMYRDWRVLLTFSGVVAADHLLRGAFWPESIFGTQAHETWRWLEHVAWVVFEDLFLIVSCVQARRDLRAAAEREAQLELSREAVEARVVQPLVGSVAALRDSVLTLTGSTKDQHEDLARQARALQETQVTAEQIRQTSLAASEQAARVLRSTEEAGDVGAAVEDAIARSVEGLADIRAQVEDLSERIQGLAAYTEKIAGITRTVQDLA
;
A
#
# COMPACT_ATOMS: atom_id res chain seq x y z
N MET A 1 -6.59 15.54 1.89
CA MET A 1 -7.50 14.94 0.90
C MET A 1 -8.67 14.30 1.66
N ARG A 2 -9.87 14.89 1.63
CA ARG A 2 -11.06 14.23 2.20
C ARG A 2 -11.57 13.25 1.16
N ILE A 3 -11.53 11.96 1.46
CA ILE A 3 -12.16 10.95 0.63
C ILE A 3 -13.66 11.08 0.88
N HIS A 4 -14.37 11.64 -0.10
CA HIS A 4 -15.82 11.68 -0.07
C HIS A 4 -16.34 10.36 -0.63
N LEU A 5 -17.01 9.58 0.22
CA LEU A 5 -17.71 8.38 -0.17
C LEU A 5 -19.12 8.76 -0.64
N PRO A 6 -19.63 8.19 -1.74
CA PRO A 6 -21.00 8.43 -2.16
C PRO A 6 -21.98 7.88 -1.10
N ASP A 7 -22.87 8.72 -0.61
CA ASP A 7 -23.86 8.34 0.41
C ASP A 7 -24.72 7.14 -0.03
N THR A 8 -24.95 7.00 -1.34
CA THR A 8 -25.69 5.87 -1.94
C THR A 8 -24.96 4.55 -1.79
N GLU A 9 -23.64 4.51 -1.97
CA GLU A 9 -22.83 3.29 -1.85
C GLU A 9 -22.75 2.85 -0.38
N VAL A 10 -22.56 3.81 0.53
CA VAL A 10 -22.57 3.54 1.97
C VAL A 10 -23.93 2.99 2.40
N ALA A 11 -25.03 3.61 1.96
CA ALA A 11 -26.37 3.16 2.29
C ALA A 11 -26.68 1.76 1.73
N GLU A 12 -26.27 1.46 0.50
CA GLU A 12 -26.44 0.14 -0.10
C GLU A 12 -25.64 -0.92 0.64
N ARG A 13 -24.36 -0.66 0.90
CA ARG A 13 -23.48 -1.60 1.60
C ARG A 13 -23.93 -1.84 3.04
N SER A 14 -24.31 -0.77 3.75
CA SER A 14 -24.89 -0.86 5.10
C SER A 14 -26.14 -1.73 5.12
N ARG A 15 -27.03 -1.58 4.12
CA ARG A 15 -28.24 -2.41 4.01
C ARG A 15 -27.89 -3.89 3.77
N GLN A 16 -26.91 -4.20 2.93
CA GLN A 16 -26.45 -5.58 2.70
C GLN A 16 -25.89 -6.21 3.99
N LEU A 17 -25.00 -5.50 4.69
CA LEU A 17 -24.42 -5.94 5.96
C LEU A 17 -25.50 -6.16 7.03
N PHE A 18 -26.42 -5.21 7.18
CA PHE A 18 -27.55 -5.32 8.11
C PHE A 18 -28.41 -6.55 7.81
N GLN A 19 -28.73 -6.81 6.54
CA GLN A 19 -29.52 -7.98 6.13
C GLN A 19 -28.78 -9.29 6.41
N ALA A 20 -27.49 -9.36 6.08
CA ALA A 20 -26.65 -10.54 6.33
C ALA A 20 -26.54 -10.84 7.83
N GLN A 21 -26.28 -9.83 8.66
CA GLN A 21 -26.20 -9.98 10.11
C GLN A 21 -27.56 -10.35 10.73
N SER A 22 -28.66 -9.76 10.26
CA SER A 22 -30.01 -10.10 10.71
C SER A 22 -30.39 -11.55 10.37
N LEU A 23 -30.05 -12.00 9.16
CA LEU A 23 -30.28 -13.38 8.74
C LEU A 23 -29.43 -14.34 9.58
N SER A 24 -28.13 -14.08 9.74
CA SER A 24 -27.23 -14.87 10.58
C SER A 24 -27.71 -14.97 12.03
N SER A 25 -28.23 -13.88 12.60
CA SER A 25 -28.88 -13.91 13.92
C SER A 25 -30.09 -14.83 13.93
N SER A 26 -30.98 -14.73 12.93
CA SER A 26 -32.20 -15.55 12.86
C SER A 26 -31.87 -17.03 12.73
N LEU A 27 -30.90 -17.39 11.88
CA LEU A 27 -30.46 -18.77 11.70
C LEU A 27 -29.87 -19.39 12.99
N ARG A 28 -29.14 -18.60 13.78
CA ARG A 28 -28.62 -19.05 15.08
C ARG A 28 -29.76 -19.29 16.07
N THR A 29 -30.73 -18.38 16.14
CA THR A 29 -31.89 -18.53 17.01
C THR A 29 -32.76 -19.72 16.61
N ASP A 30 -32.96 -19.97 15.31
CA ASP A 30 -33.65 -21.17 14.81
C ASP A 30 -32.97 -22.45 15.30
N ARG A 31 -31.63 -22.52 15.28
CA ARG A 31 -30.90 -23.69 15.80
C ARG A 31 -31.11 -23.89 17.30
N THR A 32 -31.13 -22.80 18.07
CA THR A 32 -31.45 -22.86 19.50
C THR A 32 -32.86 -23.42 19.73
N PHE A 33 -33.85 -22.93 18.98
CA PHE A 33 -35.22 -23.44 19.07
C PHE A 33 -35.36 -24.87 18.57
N LEU A 34 -34.60 -25.29 17.55
CA LEU A 34 -34.60 -26.68 17.10
C LEU A 34 -34.20 -27.63 18.23
N VAL A 35 -33.12 -27.32 18.94
CA VAL A 35 -32.66 -28.10 20.09
C VAL A 35 -33.68 -28.04 21.23
N LEU A 36 -34.17 -26.83 21.56
CA LEU A 36 -35.16 -26.64 22.61
C LEU A 36 -36.44 -27.44 22.34
N MET A 37 -36.96 -27.43 21.11
CA MET A 37 -38.19 -28.13 20.72
C MET A 37 -38.09 -29.64 20.95
N VAL A 38 -36.95 -30.24 20.63
CA VAL A 38 -36.71 -31.67 20.88
C VAL A 38 -36.59 -31.94 22.37
N LEU A 39 -35.77 -31.16 23.09
CA LEU A 39 -35.54 -31.36 24.52
C LEU A 39 -36.81 -31.17 25.35
N GLN A 40 -37.58 -30.10 25.11
CA GLN A 40 -38.82 -29.84 25.83
C GLN A 40 -39.89 -30.89 25.51
N TRP A 41 -39.91 -31.46 24.31
CA TRP A 41 -40.86 -32.51 23.96
C TRP A 41 -40.55 -33.80 24.71
N LEU A 42 -39.28 -34.23 24.71
CA LEU A 42 -38.83 -35.37 25.51
C LEU A 42 -39.05 -35.12 27.01
N GLY A 43 -38.78 -33.90 27.49
CA GLY A 43 -39.07 -33.46 28.85
C GLY A 43 -40.55 -33.52 29.20
N GLY A 44 -41.43 -33.12 28.27
CA GLY A 44 -42.89 -33.22 28.41
C GLY A 44 -43.37 -34.66 28.50
N ILE A 45 -42.82 -35.57 27.68
CA ILE A 45 -43.12 -37.01 27.78
C ILE A 45 -42.67 -37.56 29.14
N ALA A 46 -41.46 -37.21 29.60
CA ALA A 46 -40.98 -37.61 30.91
C ALA A 46 -41.86 -37.04 32.04
N ALA A 47 -42.27 -35.78 31.93
CA ALA A 47 -43.20 -35.16 32.88
C ALA A 47 -44.55 -35.87 32.91
N ALA A 48 -45.09 -36.26 31.74
CA ALA A 48 -46.33 -37.02 31.64
C ALA A 48 -46.25 -38.39 32.33
N VAL A 49 -45.10 -39.07 32.25
CA VAL A 49 -44.89 -40.38 32.89
C VAL A 49 -44.68 -40.27 34.39
N PHE A 50 -43.82 -39.34 34.84
CA PHE A 50 -43.31 -39.33 36.20
C PHE A 50 -43.97 -38.31 37.12
N LEU A 51 -44.41 -37.16 36.60
CA LEU A 51 -44.90 -36.04 37.41
C LEU A 51 -46.42 -35.86 37.31
N SER A 52 -46.97 -35.94 36.10
CA SER A 52 -48.38 -35.70 35.82
C SER A 52 -49.35 -36.53 36.68
N PRO A 53 -49.12 -37.83 36.95
CA PRO A 53 -50.01 -38.64 37.78
C PRO A 53 -50.13 -38.13 39.23
N ARG A 54 -49.13 -37.39 39.71
CA ARG A 54 -49.10 -36.78 41.05
C ARG A 54 -49.52 -35.31 41.03
N ALA A 55 -49.39 -34.64 39.90
CA ALA A 55 -49.73 -33.24 39.73
C ALA A 55 -51.24 -33.01 39.63
N TRP A 56 -51.97 -33.94 39.02
CA TRP A 56 -53.43 -33.95 38.95
C TRP A 56 -54.01 -34.66 40.18
N ALA A 57 -54.29 -33.89 41.23
CA ALA A 57 -54.93 -34.41 42.45
C ALA A 57 -56.46 -34.47 42.27
N GLY A 58 -56.97 -35.58 41.72
CA GLY A 58 -58.41 -35.84 41.54
C GLY A 58 -58.72 -37.32 41.26
N LEU A 59 -59.97 -37.74 41.45
CA LEU A 59 -60.49 -39.13 41.51
C LEU A 59 -60.15 -40.09 40.35
N GLN A 60 -59.50 -39.64 39.28
CA GLN A 60 -58.97 -40.49 38.21
C GLN A 60 -57.58 -40.02 37.77
N SER A 61 -56.54 -40.57 38.41
CA SER A 61 -55.16 -40.47 37.92
C SER A 61 -54.89 -41.63 36.97
N ALA A 62 -54.78 -41.35 35.68
CA ALA A 62 -54.37 -42.33 34.67
C ALA A 62 -53.19 -41.79 33.87
N VAL A 63 -52.07 -42.52 33.91
CA VAL A 63 -50.83 -42.17 33.18
C VAL A 63 -51.07 -42.13 31.67
N HIS A 64 -51.97 -42.99 31.17
CA HIS A 64 -52.16 -43.20 29.73
C HIS A 64 -52.60 -41.93 28.98
N PHE A 65 -53.56 -41.15 29.50
CA PHE A 65 -54.09 -39.99 28.78
C PHE A 65 -53.03 -38.88 28.61
N HIS A 66 -52.34 -38.52 29.69
CA HIS A 66 -51.32 -37.46 29.67
C HIS A 66 -50.12 -37.82 28.79
N VAL A 67 -49.74 -39.11 28.74
CA VAL A 67 -48.67 -39.57 27.83
C VAL A 67 -49.09 -39.47 26.37
N TRP A 68 -50.32 -39.88 26.02
CA TRP A 68 -50.83 -39.71 24.66
C TRP A 68 -50.93 -38.24 24.25
N ALA A 69 -51.38 -37.37 25.16
CA ALA A 69 -51.38 -35.93 24.94
C ALA A 69 -49.96 -35.39 24.72
N ALA A 70 -49.00 -35.76 25.58
CA ALA A 70 -47.60 -35.32 25.47
C ALA A 70 -46.94 -35.77 24.15
N VAL A 71 -47.19 -37.01 23.71
CA VAL A 71 -46.66 -37.51 22.44
C VAL A 71 -47.36 -36.84 21.26
N GLY A 72 -48.68 -36.90 21.20
CA GLY A 72 -49.47 -36.44 20.04
C GLY A 72 -49.47 -34.91 19.89
N LEU A 73 -49.88 -34.19 20.93
CA LEU A 73 -49.91 -32.72 20.90
C LEU A 73 -48.51 -32.14 20.92
N GLY A 74 -47.57 -32.74 21.64
CA GLY A 74 -46.17 -32.30 21.63
C GLY A 74 -45.54 -32.40 20.24
N LEU A 75 -45.80 -33.50 19.51
CA LEU A 75 -45.38 -33.65 18.12
C LEU A 75 -46.10 -32.67 17.19
N LEU A 76 -47.40 -32.42 17.39
CA LEU A 76 -48.16 -31.45 16.59
C LEU A 76 -47.61 -30.03 16.76
N PHE A 77 -47.40 -29.60 18.00
CA PHE A 77 -46.97 -28.23 18.33
C PHE A 77 -45.50 -27.99 18.01
N GLY A 78 -44.62 -28.99 18.21
CA GLY A 78 -43.18 -28.88 17.93
C GLY A 78 -42.80 -29.30 16.51
N GLY A 79 -43.52 -30.22 15.88
CA GLY A 79 -43.15 -30.84 14.62
C GLY A 79 -43.15 -29.87 13.43
N LEU A 80 -44.21 -29.08 13.27
CA LEU A 80 -44.27 -28.08 12.20
C LEU A 80 -43.15 -27.02 12.33
N PRO A 81 -42.91 -26.39 13.50
CA PRO A 81 -41.75 -25.54 13.70
C PRO A 81 -40.42 -26.22 13.34
N VAL A 82 -40.20 -27.47 13.77
CA VAL A 82 -38.98 -28.24 13.48
C VAL A 82 -38.79 -28.41 11.97
N VAL A 83 -39.83 -28.81 11.24
CA VAL A 83 -39.76 -28.96 9.78
C VAL A 83 -39.43 -27.62 9.11
N LEU A 84 -40.03 -26.52 9.54
CA LEU A 84 -39.76 -25.20 8.96
C LEU A 84 -38.36 -24.68 9.33
N MET A 85 -37.83 -24.98 10.52
CA MET A 85 -36.46 -24.65 10.88
C MET A 85 -35.43 -25.42 10.05
N LEU A 86 -35.76 -26.63 9.59
CA LEU A 86 -34.88 -27.41 8.73
C LEU A 86 -34.98 -27.04 7.25
N THR A 87 -36.18 -26.70 6.77
CA THR A 87 -36.45 -26.47 5.34
C THR A 87 -36.45 -25.00 4.93
N HIS A 88 -36.84 -24.11 5.83
CA HIS A 88 -37.02 -22.68 5.59
C HIS A 88 -36.47 -21.80 6.73
N PRO A 89 -35.22 -22.00 7.17
CA PRO A 89 -34.65 -21.23 8.27
C PRO A 89 -34.46 -19.74 7.90
N GLY A 90 -34.49 -18.89 8.90
CA GLY A 90 -34.28 -17.44 8.81
C GLY A 90 -35.48 -16.65 8.27
N ARG A 91 -36.54 -17.32 7.81
CA ARG A 91 -37.75 -16.66 7.31
C ARG A 91 -38.60 -16.07 8.44
N ALA A 92 -39.29 -14.97 8.13
CA ALA A 92 -40.22 -14.35 9.07
C ALA A 92 -41.38 -15.28 9.45
N SER A 93 -41.95 -15.99 8.47
CA SER A 93 -43.00 -16.98 8.73
C SER A 93 -42.53 -18.06 9.70
N THR A 94 -41.31 -18.59 9.53
CA THR A 94 -40.75 -19.65 10.38
C THR A 94 -40.69 -19.21 11.85
N ARG A 95 -40.17 -18.01 12.16
CA ARG A 95 -40.13 -17.52 13.55
C ARG A 95 -41.51 -17.27 14.17
N HIS A 96 -42.51 -16.86 13.39
CA HIS A 96 -43.89 -16.76 13.88
C HIS A 96 -44.50 -18.14 14.15
N VAL A 97 -44.23 -19.15 13.31
CA VAL A 97 -44.66 -20.53 13.56
C VAL A 97 -43.98 -21.11 14.79
N ILE A 98 -42.70 -20.81 15.01
CA ILE A 98 -41.97 -21.17 16.24
C ILE A 98 -42.64 -20.54 17.46
N ALA A 99 -42.97 -19.25 17.42
CA ALA A 99 -43.69 -18.57 18.50
C ALA A 99 -45.04 -19.23 18.82
N VAL A 100 -45.85 -19.55 17.81
CA VAL A 100 -47.12 -20.26 18.01
C VAL A 100 -46.87 -21.63 18.63
N GLY A 101 -45.95 -22.42 18.08
CA GLY A 101 -45.63 -23.75 18.61
C GLY A 101 -45.09 -23.73 20.03
N GLN A 102 -44.26 -22.74 20.37
CA GLN A 102 -43.75 -22.54 21.73
C GLN A 102 -44.83 -22.13 22.73
N ALA A 103 -45.77 -21.27 22.34
CA ALA A 103 -46.89 -20.88 23.18
C ALA A 103 -47.78 -22.10 23.48
N LEU A 104 -48.12 -22.88 22.45
CA LEU A 104 -48.92 -24.10 22.60
C LEU A 104 -48.19 -25.18 23.42
N MET A 105 -46.87 -25.35 23.23
CA MET A 105 -46.08 -26.24 24.07
C MET A 105 -46.07 -25.77 25.54
N SER A 106 -45.94 -24.47 25.79
CA SER A 106 -46.03 -23.92 27.15
C SER A 106 -47.37 -24.27 27.80
N GLY A 107 -48.47 -24.10 27.06
CA GLY A 107 -49.81 -24.50 27.52
C GLY A 107 -49.92 -26.00 27.81
N LEU A 108 -49.34 -26.84 26.94
CA LEU A 108 -49.27 -28.29 27.13
C LEU A 108 -48.47 -28.66 28.39
N LEU A 109 -47.29 -28.07 28.60
CA LEU A 109 -46.47 -28.35 29.78
C LEU A 109 -47.18 -27.93 31.07
N ILE A 110 -47.84 -26.76 31.08
CA ILE A 110 -48.68 -26.32 32.20
C ILE A 110 -49.78 -27.34 32.49
N HIS A 111 -50.46 -27.82 31.44
CA HIS A 111 -51.48 -28.87 31.58
C HIS A 111 -50.90 -30.17 32.14
N LEU A 112 -49.78 -30.66 31.61
CA LEU A 112 -49.14 -31.89 32.10
C LEU A 112 -48.73 -31.78 33.58
N MET A 113 -48.40 -30.57 34.02
CA MET A 113 -48.04 -30.24 35.41
C MET A 113 -49.23 -29.84 36.28
N GLY A 114 -50.47 -30.04 35.83
CA GLY A 114 -51.68 -29.81 36.63
C GLY A 114 -51.97 -28.34 36.92
N GLY A 115 -51.62 -27.43 36.00
CA GLY A 115 -51.91 -25.99 36.15
C GLY A 115 -51.06 -25.28 37.20
N ARG A 116 -49.90 -25.85 37.56
CA ARG A 116 -48.99 -25.28 38.54
C ARG A 116 -48.40 -23.94 38.09
N VAL A 117 -48.41 -22.96 38.99
CA VAL A 117 -47.87 -21.61 38.74
C VAL A 117 -46.39 -21.63 38.37
N GLU A 118 -45.60 -22.56 38.93
CA GLU A 118 -44.17 -22.67 38.64
C GLU A 118 -43.91 -23.04 37.17
N THR A 119 -44.81 -23.78 36.53
CA THR A 119 -44.64 -24.17 35.11
C THR A 119 -44.92 -22.99 34.17
N HIS A 120 -45.62 -21.95 34.63
CA HIS A 120 -45.85 -20.73 33.87
C HIS A 120 -44.56 -19.93 33.63
N PHE A 121 -43.50 -20.14 34.43
CA PHE A 121 -42.18 -19.57 34.15
C PHE A 121 -41.62 -19.97 32.78
N HIS A 122 -42.10 -21.07 32.19
CA HIS A 122 -41.76 -21.45 30.82
C HIS A 122 -42.20 -20.39 29.78
N ILE A 123 -43.31 -19.67 30.04
CA ILE A 123 -43.82 -18.60 29.18
C ILE A 123 -42.80 -17.44 29.13
N PHE A 124 -42.35 -16.97 30.29
CA PHE A 124 -41.36 -15.91 30.42
C PHE A 124 -40.00 -16.33 29.84
N GLY A 125 -39.54 -17.54 30.15
CA GLY A 125 -38.32 -18.11 29.55
C GLY A 125 -38.39 -18.20 28.02
N SER A 126 -39.55 -18.56 27.47
CA SER A 126 -39.78 -18.62 26.03
C SER A 126 -39.77 -17.23 25.39
N LEU A 127 -40.36 -16.22 26.03
CA LEU A 127 -40.31 -14.83 25.57
C LEU A 127 -38.88 -14.29 25.55
N ALA A 128 -38.09 -14.56 26.59
CA ALA A 128 -36.67 -14.20 26.62
C ALA A 128 -35.87 -14.83 25.47
N LEU A 129 -36.13 -16.10 25.14
CA LEU A 129 -35.49 -16.79 24.01
C LEU A 129 -36.00 -16.26 22.65
N LEU A 130 -37.30 -15.98 22.51
CA LEU A 130 -37.88 -15.41 21.29
C LEU A 130 -37.34 -14.00 21.03
N ALA A 131 -37.05 -13.22 22.09
CA ALA A 131 -36.44 -11.90 21.98
C ALA A 131 -35.05 -11.94 21.31
N MET A 132 -34.38 -13.11 21.27
CA MET A 132 -33.12 -13.29 20.52
C MET A 132 -33.30 -13.12 19.00
N TYR A 133 -34.51 -13.28 18.46
CA TYR A 133 -34.80 -12.89 17.07
C TYR A 133 -34.71 -11.38 16.84
N ARG A 134 -34.72 -10.58 17.92
CA ARG A 134 -34.78 -9.12 17.90
C ARG A 134 -35.98 -8.58 17.11
N ASP A 135 -37.04 -9.37 16.96
CA ASP A 135 -38.26 -9.01 16.24
C ASP A 135 -39.45 -8.97 17.21
N TRP A 136 -39.80 -7.77 17.67
CA TRP A 136 -40.87 -7.54 18.63
C TRP A 136 -42.24 -8.10 18.18
N ARG A 137 -42.46 -8.24 16.87
CA ARG A 137 -43.70 -8.80 16.31
C ARG A 137 -43.89 -10.27 16.68
N VAL A 138 -42.79 -10.99 16.86
CA VAL A 138 -42.79 -12.41 17.24
C VAL A 138 -43.25 -12.56 18.69
N LEU A 139 -42.84 -11.65 19.57
CA LEU A 139 -43.31 -11.60 20.96
C LEU A 139 -44.82 -11.42 21.01
N LEU A 140 -45.37 -10.45 20.25
CA LEU A 140 -46.83 -10.26 20.19
C LEU A 140 -47.58 -11.49 19.66
N THR A 141 -46.99 -12.23 18.73
CA THR A 141 -47.60 -13.47 18.23
C THR A 141 -47.68 -14.52 19.33
N PHE A 142 -46.57 -14.73 20.06
CA PHE A 142 -46.52 -15.64 21.19
C PHE A 142 -47.49 -15.23 22.29
N SER A 143 -47.42 -13.98 22.74
CA SER A 143 -48.24 -13.43 23.83
C SER A 143 -49.73 -13.44 23.48
N GLY A 144 -50.09 -13.19 22.21
CA GLY A 144 -51.47 -13.31 21.74
C GLY A 144 -52.01 -14.73 21.84
N VAL A 145 -51.22 -15.75 21.48
CA VAL A 145 -51.61 -17.16 21.63
C VAL A 145 -51.73 -17.54 23.10
N VAL A 146 -50.78 -17.11 23.95
CA VAL A 146 -50.82 -17.34 25.40
C VAL A 146 -52.06 -16.72 26.03
N ALA A 147 -52.38 -15.46 25.68
CA ALA A 147 -53.56 -14.78 26.18
C ALA A 147 -54.86 -15.48 25.76
N ALA A 148 -54.96 -15.89 24.49
CA ALA A 148 -56.11 -16.64 23.99
C ALA A 148 -56.24 -17.99 24.72
N ASP A 149 -55.14 -18.70 24.91
CA ASP A 149 -55.10 -19.95 25.65
C ASP A 149 -55.54 -19.79 27.12
N HIS A 150 -55.05 -18.75 27.81
CA HIS A 150 -55.43 -18.47 29.21
C HIS A 150 -56.88 -18.03 29.36
N LEU A 151 -57.40 -17.27 28.40
CA LEU A 151 -58.81 -16.89 28.36
C LEU A 151 -59.71 -18.11 28.11
N LEU A 152 -59.42 -18.89 27.06
CA LEU A 152 -60.24 -20.03 26.66
C LEU A 152 -60.18 -21.15 27.70
N ARG A 153 -58.98 -21.60 28.09
CA ARG A 153 -58.85 -22.64 29.12
C ARG A 153 -59.30 -22.12 30.49
N GLY A 154 -59.09 -20.85 30.80
CA GLY A 154 -59.64 -20.26 32.02
C GLY A 154 -61.18 -20.27 32.09
N ALA A 155 -61.85 -20.07 30.95
CA ALA A 155 -63.32 -20.09 30.87
C ALA A 155 -63.90 -21.51 30.88
N PHE A 156 -63.30 -22.45 30.13
CA PHE A 156 -63.88 -23.77 29.87
C PHE A 156 -63.24 -24.90 30.69
N TRP A 157 -61.98 -24.79 31.10
CA TRP A 157 -61.25 -25.83 31.84
C TRP A 157 -60.17 -25.24 32.78
N PRO A 158 -60.58 -24.44 33.79
CA PRO A 158 -59.65 -23.68 34.63
C PRO A 158 -58.67 -24.56 35.41
N GLU A 159 -59.06 -25.80 35.77
CA GLU A 159 -58.16 -26.75 36.44
C GLU A 159 -56.90 -27.04 35.62
N SER A 160 -57.02 -27.11 34.28
CA SER A 160 -55.88 -27.43 33.40
C SER A 160 -54.80 -26.35 33.34
N ILE A 161 -55.10 -25.15 33.82
CA ILE A 161 -54.22 -23.99 33.72
C ILE A 161 -53.93 -23.35 35.07
N PHE A 162 -54.92 -23.28 35.96
CA PHE A 162 -54.80 -22.66 37.27
C PHE A 162 -54.72 -23.66 38.43
N GLY A 163 -54.85 -24.97 38.16
CA GLY A 163 -54.79 -26.04 39.17
C GLY A 163 -55.95 -26.03 40.16
N THR A 164 -56.99 -25.22 39.91
CA THR A 164 -58.14 -25.04 40.81
C THR A 164 -59.43 -25.09 40.01
N GLN A 165 -60.48 -25.71 40.59
CA GLN A 165 -61.83 -25.71 39.99
C GLN A 165 -62.61 -24.42 40.26
N ALA A 166 -62.08 -23.52 41.10
CA ALA A 166 -62.71 -22.22 41.36
C ALA A 166 -62.73 -21.37 40.08
N HIS A 167 -63.93 -21.00 39.63
CA HIS A 167 -64.15 -20.12 38.48
C HIS A 167 -63.88 -18.65 38.85
N GLU A 168 -62.62 -18.32 39.12
CA GLU A 168 -62.18 -16.94 39.24
C GLU A 168 -61.92 -16.37 37.84
N THR A 169 -62.96 -15.78 37.24
CA THR A 169 -63.00 -15.34 35.83
C THR A 169 -61.96 -14.28 35.46
N TRP A 170 -61.22 -13.72 36.42
CA TRP A 170 -60.27 -12.63 36.22
C TRP A 170 -58.79 -13.08 36.26
N ARG A 171 -58.45 -14.29 36.72
CA ARG A 171 -57.04 -14.73 36.88
C ARG A 171 -56.24 -14.72 35.57
N TRP A 172 -56.90 -14.92 34.44
CA TRP A 172 -56.25 -14.80 33.12
C TRP A 172 -55.76 -13.37 32.85
N LEU A 173 -56.47 -12.34 33.33
CA LEU A 173 -56.04 -10.94 33.20
C LEU A 173 -54.74 -10.70 33.97
N GLU A 174 -54.60 -11.29 35.14
CA GLU A 174 -53.37 -11.17 35.94
C GLU A 174 -52.18 -11.77 35.20
N HIS A 175 -52.31 -12.99 34.67
CA HIS A 175 -51.25 -13.64 33.92
C HIS A 175 -50.89 -12.86 32.65
N VAL A 176 -51.90 -12.38 31.92
CA VAL A 176 -51.68 -11.53 30.73
C VAL A 176 -51.02 -10.21 31.12
N ALA A 177 -51.36 -9.62 32.27
CA ALA A 177 -50.74 -8.38 32.73
C ALA A 177 -49.23 -8.58 33.01
N TRP A 178 -48.84 -9.70 33.61
CA TRP A 178 -47.42 -10.02 33.81
C TRP A 178 -46.66 -10.26 32.49
N VAL A 179 -47.29 -10.93 31.51
CA VAL A 179 -46.73 -11.10 30.17
C VAL A 179 -46.56 -9.76 29.46
N VAL A 180 -47.58 -8.89 29.50
CA VAL A 180 -47.51 -7.53 28.92
C VAL A 180 -46.43 -6.69 29.59
N PHE A 181 -46.29 -6.81 30.91
CA PHE A 181 -45.25 -6.13 31.66
C PHE A 181 -43.85 -6.56 31.21
N GLU A 182 -43.58 -7.86 31.03
CA GLU A 182 -42.30 -8.34 30.50
C GLU A 182 -42.09 -7.89 29.04
N ASP A 183 -43.10 -8.06 28.19
CA ASP A 183 -43.05 -7.70 26.77
C ASP A 183 -42.67 -6.24 26.57
N LEU A 184 -43.14 -5.32 27.42
CA LEU A 184 -42.73 -3.91 27.37
C LEU A 184 -41.21 -3.74 27.34
N PHE A 185 -40.49 -4.43 28.22
CA PHE A 185 -39.03 -4.36 28.27
C PHE A 185 -38.37 -5.10 27.10
N LEU A 186 -38.88 -6.28 26.75
CA LEU A 186 -38.34 -7.08 25.64
C LEU A 186 -38.53 -6.40 24.28
N ILE A 187 -39.67 -5.73 24.05
CA ILE A 187 -39.95 -4.96 22.86
C ILE A 187 -38.99 -3.78 22.75
N VAL A 188 -38.79 -3.01 23.84
CA VAL A 188 -37.82 -1.91 23.88
C VAL A 188 -36.41 -2.42 23.56
N SER A 189 -36.01 -3.54 24.18
CA SER A 189 -34.72 -4.19 23.92
C SER A 189 -34.57 -4.63 22.46
N CYS A 190 -35.59 -5.25 21.86
CA CYS A 190 -35.59 -5.65 20.45
C CYS A 190 -35.45 -4.46 19.50
N VAL A 191 -36.20 -3.37 19.77
CA VAL A 191 -36.13 -2.14 18.96
C VAL A 191 -34.75 -1.51 19.05
N GLN A 192 -34.19 -1.39 20.26
CA GLN A 192 -32.86 -0.83 20.47
C GLN A 192 -31.79 -1.70 19.80
N ALA A 193 -31.80 -3.02 20.02
CA ALA A 193 -30.84 -3.93 19.42
C ALA A 193 -30.86 -3.89 17.88
N ARG A 194 -32.04 -3.70 17.26
CA ARG A 194 -32.14 -3.49 15.80
C ARG A 194 -31.61 -2.14 15.34
N ARG A 195 -31.73 -1.08 16.14
CA ARG A 195 -31.13 0.23 15.84
C ARG A 195 -29.61 0.14 15.92
N ASP A 196 -29.10 -0.49 16.97
CA ASP A 196 -27.65 -0.69 17.17
C ASP A 196 -27.05 -1.51 16.04
N LEU A 197 -27.74 -2.56 15.58
CA LEU A 197 -27.30 -3.37 14.45
C LEU A 197 -27.23 -2.56 13.14
N ARG A 198 -28.20 -1.66 12.89
CA ARG A 198 -28.14 -0.76 11.73
C ARG A 198 -26.98 0.24 11.82
N ALA A 199 -26.80 0.85 12.98
CA ALA A 199 -25.70 1.79 13.20
C ALA A 199 -24.33 1.12 13.09
N ALA A 200 -24.21 -0.14 13.55
CA ALA A 200 -23.00 -0.95 13.37
C ALA A 200 -22.74 -1.24 11.89
N ALA A 201 -23.76 -1.71 11.15
CA ALA A 201 -23.64 -1.98 9.72
C ALA A 201 -23.26 -0.73 8.90
N GLU A 202 -23.76 0.45 9.29
CA GLU A 202 -23.40 1.71 8.64
C GLU A 202 -21.95 2.11 8.89
N ARG A 203 -21.48 2.01 10.15
CA ARG A 203 -20.06 2.25 10.48
C ARG A 203 -19.14 1.27 9.77
N GLU A 204 -19.53 0.00 9.71
CA GLU A 204 -18.78 -1.05 9.01
C GLU A 204 -18.70 -0.77 7.49
N ALA A 205 -19.82 -0.39 6.86
CA ALA A 205 -19.83 0.02 5.46
C ALA A 205 -18.93 1.24 5.19
N GLN A 206 -18.96 2.24 6.05
CA GLN A 206 -18.08 3.41 5.94
C GLN A 206 -16.61 3.02 6.05
N LEU A 207 -16.26 2.10 6.95
CA LEU A 207 -14.90 1.62 7.14
C LEU A 207 -14.40 0.81 5.94
N GLU A 208 -15.20 -0.13 5.44
CA GLU A 208 -14.86 -0.94 4.25
C GLU A 208 -14.62 -0.05 3.03
N LEU A 209 -15.56 0.84 2.71
CA LEU A 209 -15.45 1.73 1.55
C LEU A 209 -14.33 2.76 1.71
N SER A 210 -14.10 3.28 2.93
CA SER A 210 -12.97 4.17 3.18
C SER A 210 -11.65 3.47 2.97
N ARG A 211 -11.54 2.21 3.42
CA ARG A 211 -10.32 1.40 3.24
C ARG A 211 -10.06 1.14 1.75
N GLU A 212 -11.07 0.72 1.01
CA GLU A 212 -10.97 0.51 -0.45
C GLU A 212 -10.56 1.81 -1.17
N ALA A 213 -11.14 2.94 -0.79
CA ALA A 213 -10.80 4.23 -1.38
C ALA A 213 -9.38 4.69 -1.03
N VAL A 214 -8.90 4.46 0.19
CA VAL A 214 -7.50 4.73 0.59
C VAL A 214 -6.55 3.83 -0.20
N GLU A 215 -6.88 2.55 -0.34
CA GLU A 215 -6.08 1.60 -1.08
C GLU A 215 -5.95 2.01 -2.56
N ALA A 216 -7.06 2.34 -3.21
CA ALA A 216 -7.08 2.75 -4.61
C ALA A 216 -6.44 4.13 -4.86
N ARG A 217 -6.64 5.11 -3.97
CA ARG A 217 -6.21 6.50 -4.22
C ARG A 217 -4.85 6.86 -3.64
N VAL A 218 -4.38 6.12 -2.63
CA VAL A 218 -3.13 6.42 -1.93
C VAL A 218 -2.14 5.29 -2.08
N VAL A 219 -2.51 4.07 -1.70
CA VAL A 219 -1.58 2.94 -1.65
C VAL A 219 -1.10 2.58 -3.05
N GLN A 220 -2.02 2.35 -3.99
CA GLN A 220 -1.66 1.97 -5.36
C GLN A 220 -0.80 3.03 -6.08
N PRO A 221 -1.15 4.33 -6.09
CA PRO A 221 -0.30 5.35 -6.72
C PRO A 221 1.05 5.51 -6.04
N LEU A 222 1.11 5.44 -4.70
CA LEU A 222 2.37 5.57 -3.96
C LEU A 222 3.33 4.43 -4.29
N VAL A 223 2.82 3.20 -4.37
CA VAL A 223 3.61 2.03 -4.81
C VAL A 223 4.13 2.26 -6.24
N GLY A 224 3.30 2.78 -7.15
CA GLY A 224 3.71 3.14 -8.50
C GLY A 224 4.80 4.22 -8.53
N SER A 225 4.65 5.30 -7.74
CA SER A 225 5.64 6.37 -7.65
C SER A 225 6.96 5.90 -7.05
N VAL A 226 6.94 5.03 -6.04
CA VAL A 226 8.16 4.41 -5.48
C VAL A 226 8.86 3.54 -6.53
N ALA A 227 8.11 2.78 -7.32
CA ALA A 227 8.69 2.00 -8.41
C ALA A 227 9.35 2.89 -9.49
N ALA A 228 8.69 3.99 -9.88
CA ALA A 228 9.23 4.95 -10.84
C ALA A 228 10.46 5.70 -10.31
N LEU A 229 10.44 6.09 -9.02
CA LEU A 229 11.59 6.73 -8.37
C LEU A 229 12.79 5.78 -8.33
N ARG A 230 12.56 4.51 -7.99
CA ARG A 230 13.62 3.48 -7.99
C ARG A 230 14.27 3.36 -9.37
N ASP A 231 13.48 3.34 -10.43
CA ASP A 231 13.97 3.26 -11.81
C ASP A 231 14.79 4.50 -12.21
N SER A 232 14.31 5.68 -11.83
CA SER A 232 15.03 6.95 -12.05
C SER A 232 16.37 6.98 -11.30
N VAL A 233 16.42 6.49 -10.05
CA VAL A 233 17.66 6.41 -9.26
C VAL A 233 18.66 5.43 -9.89
N LEU A 234 18.20 4.28 -10.38
CA LEU A 234 19.05 3.33 -11.09
C LEU A 234 19.63 3.95 -12.36
N THR A 235 18.80 4.63 -13.14
CA THR A 235 19.22 5.34 -14.36
C THR A 235 20.24 6.43 -14.07
N LEU A 236 19.98 7.27 -13.05
CA LEU A 236 20.90 8.33 -12.64
C LEU A 236 22.24 7.77 -12.16
N THR A 237 22.21 6.70 -11.36
CA THR A 237 23.44 6.04 -10.87
C THR A 237 24.27 5.49 -12.03
N GLY A 238 23.62 4.89 -13.04
CA GLY A 238 24.27 4.47 -14.28
C GLY A 238 24.90 5.64 -15.03
N SER A 239 24.13 6.71 -15.28
CA SER A 239 24.63 7.88 -15.99
C SER A 239 25.76 8.61 -15.24
N THR A 240 25.70 8.71 -13.91
CA THR A 240 26.77 9.29 -13.10
C THR A 240 28.04 8.46 -13.18
N LYS A 241 27.94 7.12 -13.22
CA LYS A 241 29.09 6.24 -13.42
C LYS A 241 29.75 6.49 -14.78
N ASP A 242 28.95 6.51 -15.85
CA ASP A 242 29.45 6.77 -17.20
C ASP A 242 30.12 8.15 -17.31
N GLN A 243 29.50 9.18 -16.73
CA GLN A 243 30.09 10.54 -16.65
C GLN A 243 31.42 10.55 -15.90
N HIS A 244 31.55 9.77 -14.83
CA HIS A 244 32.80 9.69 -14.07
C HIS A 244 33.91 9.03 -14.88
N GLU A 245 33.58 7.97 -15.62
CA GLU A 245 34.52 7.32 -16.55
C GLU A 245 34.94 8.29 -17.68
N ASP A 246 34.02 9.07 -18.22
CA ASP A 246 34.30 10.11 -19.22
C ASP A 246 35.18 11.24 -18.69
N LEU A 247 34.88 11.76 -17.49
CA LEU A 247 35.69 12.77 -16.83
C LEU A 247 37.11 12.25 -16.56
N ALA A 248 37.25 11.00 -16.14
CA ALA A 248 38.55 10.37 -15.95
C ALA A 248 39.32 10.18 -17.27
N ARG A 249 38.62 10.00 -18.41
CA ARG A 249 39.24 10.01 -19.74
C ARG A 249 39.68 11.41 -20.15
N GLN A 250 38.84 12.43 -19.94
CA GLN A 250 39.17 13.83 -20.25
C GLN A 250 40.35 14.34 -19.41
N ALA A 251 40.39 14.02 -18.11
CA ALA A 251 41.49 14.39 -17.22
C ALA A 251 42.82 13.80 -17.70
N ARG A 252 42.82 12.52 -18.12
CA ARG A 252 44.00 11.88 -18.72
C ARG A 252 44.46 12.58 -20.00
N ALA A 253 43.53 12.86 -20.92
CA ALA A 253 43.84 13.56 -22.16
C ALA A 253 44.38 14.99 -21.92
N LEU A 254 43.82 15.73 -20.95
CA LEU A 254 44.31 17.05 -20.56
C LEU A 254 45.72 16.98 -19.98
N GLN A 255 45.99 15.98 -19.14
CA GLN A 255 47.32 15.78 -18.55
C GLN A 255 48.37 15.45 -19.63
N GLU A 256 48.02 14.59 -20.59
CA GLU A 256 48.86 14.32 -21.77
C GLU A 256 49.11 15.59 -22.60
N THR A 257 48.07 16.41 -22.81
CA THR A 257 48.19 17.68 -23.53
C THR A 257 49.09 18.66 -22.79
N GLN A 258 48.99 18.74 -21.46
CA GLN A 258 49.83 19.60 -20.63
C GLN A 258 51.30 19.19 -20.70
N VAL A 259 51.58 17.89 -20.59
CA VAL A 259 52.95 17.35 -20.74
C VAL A 259 53.49 17.67 -22.14
N THR A 260 52.66 17.48 -23.16
CA THR A 260 53.04 17.81 -24.55
C THR A 260 53.33 19.30 -24.71
N ALA A 261 52.49 20.18 -24.17
CA ALA A 261 52.68 21.63 -24.23
C ALA A 261 53.96 22.08 -23.50
N GLU A 262 54.25 21.50 -22.33
CA GLU A 262 55.47 21.77 -21.57
C GLU A 262 56.71 21.28 -22.32
N GLN A 263 56.64 20.11 -22.94
CA GLN A 263 57.70 19.59 -23.79
C GLN A 263 57.94 20.51 -24.99
N ILE A 264 56.88 20.95 -25.68
CA ILE A 264 56.94 21.93 -26.77
C ILE A 264 57.63 23.22 -26.30
N ARG A 265 57.22 23.76 -25.15
CA ARG A 265 57.80 24.97 -24.56
C ARG A 265 59.31 24.82 -24.33
N GLN A 266 59.75 23.69 -23.77
CA GLN A 266 61.18 23.41 -23.57
C GLN A 266 61.95 23.30 -24.89
N THR A 267 61.41 22.58 -25.88
CA THR A 267 62.04 22.51 -27.22
C THR A 267 62.12 23.87 -27.89
N SER A 268 61.10 24.72 -27.77
CA SER A 268 61.13 26.09 -28.31
C SER A 268 62.19 26.96 -27.65
N LEU A 269 62.38 26.85 -26.33
CA LEU A 269 63.46 27.53 -25.63
C LEU A 269 64.83 27.06 -26.09
N ALA A 270 65.04 25.73 -26.18
CA ALA A 270 66.29 25.16 -26.67
C ALA A 270 66.59 25.56 -28.13
N ALA A 271 65.56 25.60 -28.99
CA ALA A 271 65.68 26.06 -30.37
C ALA A 271 66.00 27.56 -30.44
N SER A 272 65.41 28.38 -29.57
CA SER A 272 65.71 29.81 -29.48
C SER A 272 67.14 30.07 -29.02
N GLU A 273 67.63 29.35 -28.00
CA GLU A 273 69.04 29.43 -27.59
C GLU A 273 69.99 28.99 -28.72
N GLN A 274 69.64 27.93 -29.44
CA GLN A 274 70.42 27.47 -30.58
C GLN A 274 70.44 28.52 -31.70
N ALA A 275 69.31 29.14 -32.02
CA ALA A 275 69.24 30.23 -32.98
C ALA A 275 70.09 31.43 -32.55
N ALA A 276 70.06 31.80 -31.26
CA ALA A 276 70.91 32.86 -30.71
C ALA A 276 72.42 32.53 -30.78
N ARG A 277 72.79 31.25 -30.62
CA ARG A 277 74.17 30.79 -30.84
C ARG A 277 74.59 30.91 -32.31
N VAL A 278 73.72 30.49 -33.23
CA VAL A 278 73.97 30.59 -34.69
C VAL A 278 74.12 32.05 -35.12
N LEU A 279 73.26 32.95 -34.63
CA LEU A 279 73.35 34.39 -34.90
C LEU A 279 74.69 34.98 -34.43
N ARG A 280 75.10 34.70 -33.19
CA ARG A 280 76.42 35.11 -32.67
C ARG A 280 77.57 34.60 -33.52
N SER A 281 77.54 33.31 -33.89
CA SER A 281 78.56 32.74 -34.77
C SER A 281 78.56 33.39 -36.16
N THR A 282 77.41 33.86 -36.65
CA THR A 282 77.30 34.56 -37.94
C THR A 282 77.85 35.99 -37.85
N GLU A 283 77.59 36.67 -36.73
CA GLU A 283 78.13 38.00 -36.41
C GLU A 283 79.66 37.95 -36.27
N GLU A 284 80.19 37.00 -35.49
CA GLU A 284 81.64 36.75 -35.38
C GLU A 284 82.26 36.42 -36.76
N ALA A 285 81.58 35.61 -37.59
CA ALA A 285 82.05 35.34 -38.94
C ALA A 285 82.01 36.58 -39.84
N GLY A 286 81.04 37.48 -39.66
CA GLY A 286 80.94 38.77 -40.34
C GLY A 286 82.08 39.71 -39.97
N ASP A 287 82.40 39.83 -38.67
CA ASP A 287 83.53 40.61 -38.18
C ASP A 287 84.87 40.09 -38.71
N VAL A 288 85.05 38.76 -38.72
CA VAL A 288 86.21 38.12 -39.36
C VAL A 288 86.25 38.43 -40.85
N GLY A 289 85.10 38.38 -41.54
CA GLY A 289 84.98 38.76 -42.94
C GLY A 289 85.42 40.20 -43.21
N ALA A 290 84.96 41.16 -42.40
CA ALA A 290 85.36 42.56 -42.50
C ALA A 290 86.86 42.76 -42.25
N ALA A 291 87.44 42.05 -41.28
CA ALA A 291 88.88 42.07 -41.03
C ALA A 291 89.69 41.49 -42.20
N VAL A 292 89.17 40.45 -42.87
CA VAL A 292 89.76 39.90 -44.10
C VAL A 292 89.69 40.90 -45.25
N GLU A 293 88.56 41.59 -45.45
CA GLU A 293 88.43 42.65 -46.46
C GLU A 293 89.45 43.78 -46.25
N ASP A 294 89.62 44.25 -45.01
CA ASP A 294 90.61 45.27 -44.66
C ASP A 294 92.07 44.81 -44.90
N ALA A 295 92.39 43.55 -44.61
CA ALA A 295 93.70 42.96 -44.91
C ALA A 295 93.96 42.84 -46.43
N ILE A 296 92.93 42.52 -47.21
CA ILE A 296 92.99 42.50 -48.67
C ILE A 296 93.20 43.92 -49.20
N ALA A 297 92.45 44.91 -48.71
CA ALA A 297 92.60 46.31 -49.11
C ALA A 297 94.03 46.82 -48.86
N ARG A 298 94.60 46.57 -47.68
CA ARG A 298 96.01 46.89 -47.37
C ARG A 298 97.01 46.16 -48.27
N SER A 299 96.71 44.92 -48.67
CA SER A 299 97.55 44.19 -49.61
C SER A 299 97.50 44.77 -51.03
N VAL A 300 96.33 45.24 -51.48
CA VAL A 300 96.16 45.92 -52.77
C VAL A 300 96.89 47.26 -52.77
N GLU A 301 96.81 48.02 -51.68
CA GLU A 301 97.58 49.26 -51.50
C GLU A 301 99.10 48.99 -51.53
N GLY A 302 99.57 47.96 -50.82
CA GLY A 302 100.99 47.54 -50.88
C GLY A 302 101.44 47.11 -52.29
N LEU A 303 100.56 46.48 -53.08
CA LEU A 303 100.85 46.15 -54.48
C LEU A 303 100.93 47.41 -55.37
N ALA A 304 100.16 48.46 -55.07
CA ALA A 304 100.24 49.74 -55.77
C ALA A 304 101.57 50.47 -55.46
N ASP A 305 102.05 50.41 -54.21
CA ASP A 305 103.36 50.95 -53.82
C ASP A 305 104.52 50.21 -54.51
N ILE A 306 104.44 48.88 -54.61
CA ILE A 306 105.44 48.09 -55.37
C ILE A 306 105.47 48.53 -56.83
N ARG A 307 104.30 48.78 -57.44
CA ARG A 307 104.23 49.28 -58.82
C ARG A 307 104.92 50.64 -58.97
N ALA A 308 104.71 51.56 -58.03
CA ALA A 308 105.39 52.86 -58.03
C ALA A 308 106.92 52.71 -57.88
N GLN A 309 107.38 51.78 -57.05
CA GLN A 309 108.81 51.45 -56.93
C GLN A 309 109.41 50.88 -58.22
N VAL A 310 108.66 50.06 -58.95
CA VAL A 310 109.09 49.51 -60.24
C VAL A 310 109.17 50.61 -61.32
N GLU A 311 108.28 51.61 -61.27
CA GLU A 311 108.35 52.79 -62.14
C GLU A 311 109.62 53.63 -61.89
N ASP A 312 109.97 53.93 -60.64
CA ASP A 312 111.22 54.63 -60.27
C ASP A 312 112.48 53.84 -60.69
N LEU A 313 112.44 52.51 -60.56
CA LEU A 313 113.51 51.61 -61.02
C LEU A 313 113.68 51.68 -62.55
N SER A 314 112.59 51.76 -63.30
CA SER A 314 112.61 51.92 -64.75
C SER A 314 113.23 53.25 -65.17
N GLU A 315 112.93 54.33 -64.45
CA GLU A 315 113.47 55.67 -64.70
C GLU A 315 115.00 55.74 -64.46
N ARG A 316 115.49 55.10 -63.39
CA ARG A 316 116.93 54.96 -63.10
C ARG A 316 117.70 54.13 -64.14
N ILE A 317 117.07 53.10 -64.70
CA ILE A 317 117.67 52.27 -65.76
C ILE A 317 117.85 53.08 -67.06
N GLN A 318 116.88 53.93 -67.42
CA GLN A 318 117.01 54.84 -68.57
C GLN A 318 118.13 55.88 -68.36
N GLY A 319 118.32 56.35 -67.14
CA GLY A 319 119.45 57.22 -66.78
C GLY A 319 120.82 56.54 -66.92
N LEU A 320 120.92 55.24 -66.63
CA LEU A 320 122.13 54.43 -66.81
C LEU A 320 122.48 54.21 -68.30
N ALA A 321 121.48 54.07 -69.17
CA ALA A 321 121.70 53.95 -70.62
C ALA A 321 122.37 55.20 -71.21
N ALA A 322 121.96 56.40 -70.77
CA ALA A 322 122.54 57.67 -71.21
C ALA A 322 124.01 57.87 -70.75
N TYR A 323 124.39 57.34 -69.58
CA TYR A 323 125.79 57.37 -69.12
C TYR A 323 126.69 56.45 -69.94
N THR A 324 126.16 55.33 -70.41
CA THR A 324 126.91 54.32 -71.18
C THR A 324 127.26 54.83 -72.59
N GLU A 325 126.36 55.61 -73.20
CA GLU A 325 126.58 56.24 -74.51
C GLU A 325 127.67 57.34 -74.45
N LYS A 326 127.77 58.05 -73.32
CA LYS A 326 128.80 59.06 -73.07
C LYS A 326 130.21 58.45 -72.90
N ILE A 327 130.30 57.25 -72.32
CA ILE A 327 131.56 56.49 -72.18
C ILE A 327 132.00 55.89 -73.53
N ALA A 328 131.06 55.45 -74.37
CA ALA A 328 131.34 54.94 -75.70
C ALA A 328 131.94 56.00 -76.65
N GLY A 329 131.56 57.28 -76.48
CA GLY A 329 132.13 58.40 -77.24
C GLY A 329 133.59 58.69 -76.93
N ILE A 330 134.02 58.56 -75.66
CA ILE A 330 135.40 58.82 -75.22
C ILE A 330 136.37 57.72 -75.72
N THR A 331 135.88 56.50 -75.84
CA THR A 331 136.72 55.35 -76.24
C THR A 331 137.08 55.38 -77.74
N ARG A 332 136.26 56.01 -78.59
CA ARG A 332 136.39 55.92 -80.05
C ARG A 332 137.41 56.88 -80.66
N THR A 333 137.71 58.02 -80.05
CA THR A 333 138.69 58.97 -80.64
C THR A 333 140.13 58.72 -80.19
N VAL A 334 140.34 57.96 -79.11
CA VAL A 334 141.69 57.53 -78.69
C VAL A 334 142.28 56.49 -79.65
N GLN A 335 141.45 55.84 -80.49
CA GLN A 335 141.87 54.79 -81.41
C GLN A 335 142.43 55.28 -82.76
N ASP A 336 142.29 56.56 -83.14
CA ASP A 336 142.81 57.08 -84.42
C ASP A 336 144.20 57.74 -84.31
N LEU A 337 144.90 57.59 -83.17
CA LEU A 337 146.24 58.17 -82.93
C LEU A 337 147.39 57.13 -82.94
N ALA A 338 147.20 55.95 -83.55
CA ALA A 338 148.22 54.90 -83.72
C ALA A 338 148.22 54.33 -85.14
#